data_AF-A0A0K9PQB4-F1
#
_entry.id   AF-A0A0K9PQB4-F1
#
_cell.length_a   1.000
_cell.length_b   1.000
_cell.length_c   1.000
_cell.angle_alpha   90.00
_cell.angle_beta   90.00
_cell.angle_gamma   90.00
#
_symmetry.space_group_name_H-M   'P 1'
#
loop_
_entity.id
_entity.type
_entity.pdbx_description
1 polymer ?
#
loop_
_entity_poly.entity_id
_entity_poly.type
_entity_poly.pdbx_seq_one_letter_code
_entity_poly.pdbx_strand_id
1 'polypeptide(L)'
;MGSWNDGFRRTAVIARHLDSSNSTSDKSVSPSSCLQITSPDQIESAQFDTALMRNLLDGHDLEVRDWVFRLMEESELFRFRKLDGRDYVFPDYQAPMEQQREITLQRILYLVSKGVSDGWLSWKGKEGEMRNLAIFDCLGLYDHSLGVKFGVHYFLWYYSNPLES
;
A
#
# COMPACT_ATOMS: atom_id res chain seq x y z
N MET A 1 37.04 -35.12 -5.58
CA MET A 1 35.74 -35.75 -5.26
C MET A 1 35.30 -35.25 -3.90
N GLY A 2 34.52 -34.18 -3.85
CA GLY A 2 34.04 -33.57 -2.61
C GLY A 2 32.77 -32.78 -2.91
N SER A 3 31.88 -32.67 -1.92
CA SER A 3 30.59 -31.96 -1.97
C SER A 3 29.35 -32.83 -2.26
N TRP A 4 29.03 -33.76 -1.37
CA TRP A 4 27.67 -34.28 -1.17
C TRP A 4 27.25 -34.36 0.32
N ASN A 5 28.12 -33.99 1.26
CA ASN A 5 27.89 -34.16 2.70
C ASN A 5 27.34 -32.91 3.43
N ASP A 6 27.40 -31.72 2.84
CA ASP A 6 26.95 -30.49 3.53
C ASP A 6 25.42 -30.36 3.55
N GLY A 7 24.75 -30.67 2.43
CA GLY A 7 23.28 -30.63 2.33
C GLY A 7 22.58 -31.61 3.29
N PHE A 8 23.09 -32.84 3.39
CA PHE A 8 22.53 -33.85 4.29
C PHE A 8 22.66 -33.47 5.77
N ARG A 9 23.76 -32.83 6.17
CA ARG A 9 23.96 -32.37 7.56
C ARG A 9 23.00 -31.25 7.90
N ARG A 10 22.81 -30.27 7.01
CA ARG A 10 21.87 -29.15 7.22
C ARG A 10 20.43 -29.66 7.33
N THR A 11 20.02 -30.55 6.44
CA THR A 11 18.67 -31.14 6.47
C THR A 11 18.45 -31.97 7.75
N ALA A 12 19.45 -32.73 8.20
CA ALA A 12 19.36 -33.50 9.44
C ALA A 12 19.28 -32.61 10.70
N VAL A 13 19.98 -31.47 10.71
CA VAL A 13 19.90 -30.49 11.81
C VAL A 13 18.51 -29.85 11.84
N ILE A 14 17.99 -29.41 10.69
CA ILE A 14 16.65 -28.82 10.58
C ILE A 14 15.58 -29.85 10.97
N ALA A 15 15.64 -31.07 10.44
CA ALA A 15 14.72 -32.15 10.78
C ALA A 15 14.72 -32.44 12.28
N ARG A 16 15.89 -32.48 12.92
CA ARG A 16 16.00 -32.68 14.38
C ARG A 16 15.42 -31.53 15.21
N HIS A 17 15.48 -30.30 14.71
CA HIS A 17 14.83 -29.15 15.35
C HIS A 17 13.31 -29.17 15.17
N LEU A 18 12.81 -29.71 14.05
CA LEU A 18 11.38 -29.86 13.78
C LEU A 18 10.76 -31.09 14.47
N ASP A 19 11.53 -32.16 14.62
CA ASP A 19 11.16 -33.41 15.32
C ASP A 19 11.23 -33.30 16.85
N SER A 20 11.42 -32.10 17.40
CA SER A 20 11.26 -31.85 18.85
C SER A 20 9.77 -31.84 19.23
N SER A 21 9.07 -32.91 18.88
CA SER A 21 7.69 -33.27 19.25
C SER A 21 7.66 -34.03 20.60
N ASN A 22 8.55 -33.69 21.54
CA ASN A 22 8.55 -34.26 22.88
C ASN A 22 9.05 -33.29 23.96
N SER A 23 8.56 -32.05 23.91
CA SER A 23 8.33 -31.30 25.15
C SER A 23 6.87 -30.87 25.19
N THR A 24 6.07 -31.63 25.95
CA THR A 24 4.78 -31.21 26.49
C THR A 24 5.00 -29.99 27.37
N SER A 25 5.04 -28.84 26.73
CA SER A 25 4.80 -27.56 27.35
C SER A 25 4.06 -26.79 26.29
N ASP A 26 2.82 -26.42 26.59
CA ASP A 26 2.10 -25.34 25.94
C ASP A 26 2.95 -24.07 26.04
N LYS A 27 4.04 -24.00 25.29
CA LYS A 27 4.73 -22.75 25.00
C LYS A 27 3.93 -22.13 23.89
N SER A 28 2.77 -21.59 24.30
CA SER A 28 2.27 -20.38 23.67
C SER A 28 3.49 -19.50 23.45
N VAL A 29 3.85 -19.32 22.18
CA VAL A 29 4.92 -18.39 21.80
C VAL A 29 4.36 -17.02 22.14
N SER A 30 4.50 -16.62 23.39
CA SER A 30 4.18 -15.27 23.81
C SER A 30 5.12 -14.36 23.03
N PRO A 31 4.62 -13.35 22.30
CA PRO A 31 5.48 -12.41 21.61
C PRO A 31 6.46 -11.84 22.63
N SER A 32 7.77 -11.99 22.38
CA SER A 32 8.77 -11.40 23.24
C SER A 32 8.53 -9.88 23.29
N SER A 33 8.70 -9.27 24.45
CA SER A 33 8.47 -7.83 24.64
C SER A 33 9.27 -6.96 23.66
N CYS A 34 10.43 -7.47 23.20
CA CYS A 34 11.29 -6.85 22.20
C CYS A 34 10.87 -7.06 20.73
N LEU A 35 9.85 -7.89 20.45
CA LEU A 35 9.21 -8.04 19.13
C LEU A 35 7.82 -7.39 19.08
N GLN A 36 7.37 -6.76 20.17
CA GLN A 36 6.19 -5.92 20.13
C GLN A 36 6.57 -4.59 19.50
N ILE A 37 6.35 -4.48 18.19
CA ILE A 37 6.33 -3.19 17.50
C ILE A 37 5.06 -2.49 17.99
N THR A 38 5.18 -1.76 19.10
CA THR A 38 4.17 -0.79 19.50
C THR A 38 4.32 0.41 18.56
N SER A 39 3.21 0.91 18.00
CA SER A 39 3.29 2.08 17.11
C SER A 39 3.94 3.24 17.89
N PRO A 40 4.92 3.97 17.32
CA PRO A 40 5.53 5.12 17.97
C PRO A 40 4.49 6.12 18.51
N ASP A 41 3.37 6.29 17.79
CA ASP A 41 2.26 7.17 18.17
C ASP A 41 1.54 6.74 19.46
N GLN A 42 1.69 5.47 19.86
CA GLN A 42 1.14 4.94 21.11
C GLN A 42 2.13 5.09 22.28
N ILE A 43 3.41 5.33 22.00
CA ILE A 43 4.47 5.48 23.00
C ILE A 43 4.68 6.97 23.30
N GLU A 44 4.66 7.82 22.28
CA GLU A 44 4.89 9.27 22.41
C GLU A 44 3.94 10.07 21.51
N SER A 45 3.38 11.15 22.05
CA SER A 45 2.70 12.15 21.25
C SER A 45 3.71 12.96 20.44
N ALA A 46 3.38 13.30 19.19
CA ALA A 46 4.21 14.16 18.36
C ALA A 46 4.57 15.47 19.11
N GLN A 47 5.87 15.80 19.17
CA GLN A 47 6.38 17.01 19.83
C GLN A 47 6.29 18.26 18.93
N PHE A 48 5.74 18.11 17.73
CA PHE A 48 5.58 19.17 16.74
C PHE A 48 4.14 19.23 16.25
N ASP A 49 3.76 20.37 15.66
CA ASP A 49 2.46 20.53 15.03
C ASP A 49 2.36 19.65 13.77
N THR A 50 1.55 18.60 13.85
CA THR A 50 1.36 17.63 12.77
C THR A 50 0.66 18.23 11.56
N ALA A 51 -0.20 19.25 11.76
CA ALA A 51 -0.83 19.95 10.66
C ALA A 51 0.20 20.80 9.90
N LEU A 52 1.09 21.50 10.60
CA LEU A 52 2.19 22.23 9.96
C LEU A 52 3.15 21.28 9.23
N MET A 53 3.51 20.15 9.86
CA MET A 53 4.37 19.17 9.22
C MET A 53 3.73 18.59 7.96
N ARG A 54 2.42 18.32 7.99
CA ARG A 54 1.68 17.85 6.83
C ARG A 54 1.68 18.87 5.70
N ASN A 55 1.38 20.13 6.01
CA ASN A 55 1.46 21.22 5.03
C ASN A 55 2.85 21.29 4.37
N LEU A 56 3.91 21.07 5.14
CA LEU A 56 5.28 21.07 4.62
C LEU A 56 5.59 19.85 3.72
N LEU A 57 5.15 18.65 4.11
CA LEU A 57 5.43 17.41 3.38
C LEU A 57 4.60 17.26 2.11
N ASP A 58 3.29 17.48 2.20
CA ASP A 58 2.36 17.33 1.08
C ASP A 58 2.40 18.56 0.16
N GLY A 59 2.64 19.75 0.72
CA GLY A 59 2.92 21.01 0.00
C GLY A 59 1.75 21.65 -0.76
N HIS A 60 0.79 20.87 -1.26
CA HIS A 60 -0.29 21.33 -2.14
C HIS A 60 -1.50 20.38 -2.13
N ASP A 61 -2.66 20.91 -2.56
CA ASP A 61 -3.89 20.15 -2.81
C ASP A 61 -4.31 19.20 -1.67
N LEU A 62 -4.10 19.60 -0.41
CA LEU A 62 -4.36 18.80 0.78
C LEU A 62 -5.79 18.26 0.84
N GLU A 63 -6.77 19.10 0.48
CA GLU A 63 -8.19 18.71 0.45
C GLU A 63 -8.45 17.59 -0.57
N VAL A 64 -7.72 17.59 -1.68
CA VAL A 64 -7.82 16.55 -2.72
C VAL A 64 -7.19 15.27 -2.22
N ARG A 65 -6.03 15.35 -1.57
CA ARG A 65 -5.36 14.21 -0.94
C ARG A 65 -6.29 13.57 0.11
N ASP A 66 -6.86 14.38 1.00
CA ASP A 66 -7.84 13.94 2.01
C ASP A 66 -9.06 13.29 1.39
N TRP A 67 -9.59 13.87 0.32
CA TRP A 67 -10.73 13.31 -0.39
C TRP A 67 -10.42 11.94 -1.02
N VAL A 68 -9.27 11.79 -1.67
CA VAL A 68 -8.85 10.51 -2.27
C VAL A 68 -8.67 9.43 -1.22
N PHE A 69 -8.00 9.73 -0.10
CA PHE A 69 -7.84 8.76 0.99
C PHE A 69 -9.18 8.37 1.62
N ARG A 70 -10.10 9.34 1.79
CA ARG A 70 -11.45 9.04 2.28
C ARG A 70 -12.20 8.09 1.35
N LEU A 71 -12.11 8.27 0.03
CA LEU A 71 -12.71 7.34 -0.93
C LEU A 71 -12.15 5.91 -0.79
N MET A 72 -10.86 5.77 -0.48
CA MET A 72 -10.24 4.47 -0.23
C MET A 72 -10.75 3.87 1.09
N GLU A 73 -10.77 4.65 2.17
CA GLU A 73 -11.26 4.23 3.49
C GLU A 73 -12.71 3.74 3.47
N GLU A 74 -13.58 4.42 2.73
CA GLU A 74 -15.01 4.10 2.63
C GLU A 74 -15.30 2.81 1.85
N SER A 75 -14.36 2.30 1.06
CA SER A 75 -14.57 1.19 0.13
C SER A 75 -13.90 -0.10 0.59
N GLU A 76 -14.64 -1.21 0.57
CA GLU A 76 -14.10 -2.54 0.90
C GLU A 76 -13.02 -2.99 -0.11
N LEU A 77 -12.99 -2.42 -1.31
CA LEU A 77 -11.98 -2.73 -2.32
C LEU A 77 -10.56 -2.38 -1.87
N PHE A 78 -10.41 -1.44 -0.93
CA PHE A 78 -9.12 -0.95 -0.43
C PHE A 78 -8.80 -1.42 0.99
N ARG A 79 -9.76 -2.09 1.65
CA ARG A 79 -9.57 -2.57 3.02
C ARG A 79 -9.00 -3.98 3.04
N PHE A 80 -7.90 -4.15 3.77
CA PHE A 80 -7.37 -5.43 4.16
C PHE A 80 -7.65 -5.68 5.64
N ARG A 81 -8.28 -6.82 5.93
CA ARG A 81 -8.67 -7.23 7.27
C ARG A 81 -7.76 -8.36 7.74
N LYS A 82 -6.66 -8.08 8.46
CA LYS A 82 -5.92 -9.12 9.20
C LYS A 82 -5.30 -8.66 10.52
N LEU A 83 -5.27 -9.63 11.44
CA LEU A 83 -4.58 -9.79 12.73
C LEU A 83 -5.28 -9.32 14.01
N ASP A 84 -6.03 -8.23 14.03
CA ASP A 84 -6.57 -7.68 15.28
C ASP A 84 -8.03 -7.21 15.21
N GLY A 85 -8.74 -7.56 14.12
CA GLY A 85 -10.11 -7.11 13.89
C GLY A 85 -10.23 -5.65 13.45
N ARG A 86 -9.11 -4.95 13.23
CA ARG A 86 -9.10 -3.62 12.59
C ARG A 86 -9.02 -3.76 11.07
N ASP A 87 -9.71 -2.85 10.40
CA ASP A 87 -9.62 -2.70 8.95
C ASP A 87 -8.47 -1.74 8.64
N TYR A 88 -7.54 -2.16 7.78
CA TYR A 88 -6.43 -1.33 7.31
C TYR A 88 -6.65 -0.99 5.84
N VAL A 89 -6.35 0.24 5.43
CA VAL A 89 -6.35 0.62 4.02
C VAL A 89 -5.01 0.22 3.42
N PHE A 90 -4.96 -0.99 2.85
CA PHE A 90 -3.72 -1.57 2.35
C PHE A 90 -4.00 -2.68 1.32
N PRO A 91 -3.16 -2.86 0.29
CA PRO A 91 -3.30 -3.94 -0.67
C PRO A 91 -3.03 -5.32 -0.05
N ASP A 92 -3.85 -6.32 -0.36
CA ASP A 92 -3.55 -7.71 0.01
C ASP A 92 -2.47 -8.29 -0.89
N TYR A 93 -1.19 -8.16 -0.54
CA TYR A 93 -0.09 -8.71 -1.34
C TYR A 93 0.02 -10.24 -1.34
N GLN A 94 -0.86 -10.97 -0.63
CA GLN A 94 -0.84 -12.43 -0.62
C GLN A 94 -1.64 -13.06 -1.77
N ALA A 95 -2.50 -12.28 -2.44
CA ALA A 95 -3.30 -12.78 -3.54
C ALA A 95 -2.45 -13.04 -4.81
N PRO A 96 -2.78 -14.07 -5.62
CA PRO A 96 -2.10 -14.37 -6.87
C PRO A 96 -2.24 -13.24 -7.90
N MET A 97 -1.29 -13.16 -8.84
CA MET A 97 -1.19 -12.07 -9.81
C MET A 97 -2.49 -11.76 -10.56
N GLU A 98 -3.25 -12.78 -10.97
CA GLU A 98 -4.50 -12.54 -11.72
C GLU A 98 -5.59 -11.90 -10.86
N GLN A 99 -5.68 -12.32 -9.58
CA GLN A 99 -6.59 -11.68 -8.63
C GLN A 99 -6.16 -10.24 -8.32
N GLN A 100 -4.85 -9.98 -8.23
CA GLN A 100 -4.32 -8.60 -8.10
C GLN A 100 -4.73 -7.74 -9.28
N ARG A 101 -4.67 -8.27 -10.51
CA ARG A 101 -5.05 -7.53 -11.71
C ARG A 101 -6.51 -7.17 -11.72
N GLU A 102 -7.37 -8.13 -11.39
CA GLU A 102 -8.82 -7.98 -11.29
C GLU A 102 -9.18 -6.95 -10.21
N ILE A 103 -8.69 -7.11 -8.98
CA ILE A 103 -9.03 -6.17 -7.90
C ILE A 103 -8.50 -4.76 -8.20
N THR A 104 -7.34 -4.64 -8.82
CA THR A 104 -6.82 -3.32 -9.24
C THR A 104 -7.72 -2.69 -10.29
N LEU A 105 -8.25 -3.46 -11.25
CA LEU A 105 -9.22 -2.95 -12.21
C LEU A 105 -10.50 -2.48 -11.52
N GLN A 106 -11.03 -3.24 -10.57
CA GLN A 106 -12.21 -2.85 -9.79
C GLN A 106 -11.99 -1.56 -9.00
N ARG A 107 -10.81 -1.40 -8.38
CA ARG A 107 -10.41 -0.14 -7.71
C ARG A 107 -10.37 1.03 -8.68
N ILE A 108 -9.81 0.86 -9.87
CA ILE A 108 -9.79 1.90 -10.91
C ILE A 108 -11.22 2.30 -11.28
N LEU A 109 -12.08 1.32 -11.61
CA LEU A 109 -13.46 1.58 -11.99
C LEU A 109 -14.24 2.29 -10.88
N TYR A 110 -14.02 1.90 -9.63
CA TYR A 110 -14.60 2.57 -8.47
C TYR A 110 -14.15 4.04 -8.40
N LEU A 111 -12.85 4.31 -8.44
CA LEU A 111 -12.31 5.68 -8.35
C LEU A 111 -12.80 6.57 -9.51
N VAL A 112 -12.83 6.03 -10.73
CA VAL A 112 -13.40 6.71 -11.90
C VAL A 112 -14.88 7.02 -11.68
N SER A 113 -15.67 6.08 -11.15
CA SER A 113 -17.08 6.32 -10.86
C SER A 113 -17.32 7.40 -9.78
N LYS A 114 -16.30 7.70 -8.98
CA LYS A 114 -16.31 8.76 -7.96
C LYS A 114 -15.76 10.09 -8.46
N GLY A 115 -15.37 10.17 -9.74
CA GLY A 115 -14.86 11.40 -10.35
C GLY A 115 -13.38 11.68 -10.06
N VAL A 116 -12.60 10.69 -9.63
CA VAL A 116 -11.14 10.86 -9.43
C VAL A 116 -10.45 11.27 -10.72
N SER A 117 -10.98 10.84 -11.87
CA SER A 117 -10.52 11.22 -13.20
C SER A 117 -11.23 12.45 -13.80
N ASP A 118 -12.18 13.05 -13.08
CA ASP A 118 -12.91 14.20 -13.60
C ASP A 118 -11.96 15.37 -13.75
N GLY A 119 -12.02 16.02 -14.91
CA GLY A 119 -11.15 17.14 -15.19
C GLY A 119 -9.73 16.77 -15.63
N TRP A 120 -9.33 15.48 -15.61
CA TRP A 120 -7.99 15.08 -16.04
C TRP A 120 -7.63 15.54 -17.46
N LEU A 121 -8.61 15.54 -18.36
CA LEU A 121 -8.44 15.96 -19.75
C LEU A 121 -8.80 17.43 -20.01
N SER A 122 -9.49 18.09 -19.07
CA SER A 122 -10.05 19.43 -19.27
C SER A 122 -9.44 20.52 -18.38
N TRP A 123 -8.77 20.15 -17.27
CA TRP A 123 -8.02 21.08 -16.44
C TRP A 123 -6.71 21.44 -17.14
N LYS A 124 -6.66 22.66 -17.68
CA LYS A 124 -5.45 23.23 -18.25
C LYS A 124 -4.76 24.12 -17.22
N GLY A 125 -3.42 24.17 -17.28
CA GLY A 125 -2.61 25.04 -16.45
C GLY A 125 -2.11 24.39 -15.16
N LYS A 126 -1.24 25.12 -14.46
CA LYS A 126 -0.45 24.64 -13.33
C LYS A 126 -1.32 24.04 -12.22
N GLU A 127 -2.43 24.69 -11.89
CA GLU A 127 -3.33 24.25 -10.81
C GLU A 127 -3.94 22.88 -11.11
N GLY A 128 -4.32 22.62 -12.37
CA GLY A 128 -4.82 21.31 -12.80
C GLY A 128 -3.74 20.23 -12.73
N GLU A 129 -2.52 20.54 -13.15
CA GLU A 129 -1.39 19.61 -13.10
C GLU A 129 -1.01 19.26 -11.66
N MET A 130 -0.92 20.25 -10.77
CA MET A 130 -0.61 20.03 -9.35
C MET A 130 -1.70 19.19 -8.68
N ARG A 131 -2.97 19.46 -8.97
CA ARG A 131 -4.09 18.65 -8.48
C ARG A 131 -4.00 17.19 -8.93
N ASN A 132 -3.69 16.95 -10.20
CA ASN A 132 -3.52 15.60 -10.72
C ASN A 132 -2.32 14.92 -10.07
N LEU A 133 -1.19 15.60 -9.92
CA LEU A 133 0.00 15.08 -9.22
C LEU A 133 -0.35 14.65 -7.78
N ALA A 134 -1.10 15.46 -7.03
CA ALA A 134 -1.56 15.10 -5.69
C ALA A 134 -2.40 13.81 -5.67
N ILE A 135 -3.27 13.62 -6.67
CA ILE A 135 -4.05 12.37 -6.82
C ILE A 135 -3.10 11.19 -7.10
N PHE A 136 -2.16 11.34 -8.04
CA PHE A 136 -1.21 10.27 -8.39
C PHE A 136 -0.32 9.86 -7.22
N ASP A 137 0.15 10.82 -6.41
CA ASP A 137 0.89 10.54 -5.19
C ASP A 137 0.08 9.66 -4.23
N CYS A 138 -1.20 9.99 -4.02
CA CYS A 138 -2.08 9.21 -3.14
C CYS A 138 -2.30 7.79 -3.68
N LEU A 139 -2.55 7.63 -4.98
CA LEU A 139 -2.75 6.33 -5.63
C LEU A 139 -1.49 5.47 -5.54
N GLY A 140 -0.32 6.06 -5.80
CA GLY A 140 0.98 5.39 -5.73
C GLY A 140 1.40 5.04 -4.31
N LEU A 141 1.05 5.86 -3.32
CA LEU A 141 1.29 5.58 -1.90
C LEU A 141 0.48 4.36 -1.43
N TYR A 142 -0.77 4.24 -1.88
CA TYR A 142 -1.59 3.08 -1.58
C TYR A 142 -1.07 1.81 -2.26
N ASP A 143 -0.88 1.85 -3.59
CA ASP A 143 -0.38 0.70 -4.36
C ASP A 143 0.33 1.17 -5.63
N HIS A 144 1.58 0.77 -5.79
CA HIS A 144 2.35 1.12 -6.97
C HIS A 144 1.70 0.65 -8.27
N SER A 145 1.06 -0.53 -8.28
CA SER A 145 0.37 -1.04 -9.49
C SER A 145 -0.82 -0.16 -9.88
N LEU A 146 -1.59 0.31 -8.88
CA LEU A 146 -2.69 1.24 -9.09
C LEU A 146 -2.19 2.58 -9.65
N GLY A 147 -1.13 3.14 -9.04
CA GLY A 147 -0.50 4.38 -9.48
C GLY A 147 0.01 4.30 -10.93
N VAL A 148 0.69 3.21 -11.30
CA VAL A 148 1.18 3.00 -12.68
C VAL A 148 0.03 2.90 -13.67
N LYS A 149 -1.02 2.12 -13.37
CA LYS A 149 -2.15 1.95 -14.30
C LYS A 149 -2.85 3.26 -14.60
N PHE A 150 -3.08 4.10 -13.60
CA PHE A 150 -3.60 5.44 -13.83
C PHE A 150 -2.57 6.34 -14.53
N GLY A 151 -1.30 6.26 -14.12
CA GLY A 151 -0.23 7.13 -14.59
C GLY A 151 0.08 6.98 -16.07
N VAL A 152 -0.02 5.77 -16.64
CA VAL A 152 0.17 5.56 -18.08
C VAL A 152 -0.87 6.34 -18.89
N HIS A 153 -2.13 6.38 -18.47
CA HIS A 153 -3.16 7.13 -19.18
C HIS A 153 -2.93 8.64 -19.11
N TYR A 154 -2.49 9.15 -17.96
CA TYR A 154 -2.26 10.58 -17.78
C TYR A 154 -0.90 11.06 -18.31
N PHE A 155 0.20 10.49 -17.86
CA PHE A 155 1.55 10.95 -18.22
C PHE A 155 2.00 10.53 -19.62
N LEU A 156 1.62 9.34 -20.07
CA LEU A 156 2.19 8.78 -21.31
C LEU A 156 1.23 8.88 -22.49
N TRP A 157 -0.07 8.69 -22.32
CA TRP A 157 -1.00 8.81 -23.44
C TRP A 157 -1.37 10.26 -23.71
N TYR A 158 -1.89 10.98 -22.71
CA TYR A 158 -2.36 12.35 -22.90
C TYR A 158 -1.24 13.31 -23.34
N TYR A 159 -0.12 13.36 -22.63
CA TYR A 159 1.00 14.24 -23.02
C TYR A 159 1.69 13.84 -24.34
N SER A 160 1.59 12.58 -24.77
CA SER A 160 2.16 12.14 -26.06
C SER A 160 1.24 12.35 -27.26
N ASN A 161 -0.04 12.68 -27.05
CA ASN A 161 -0.98 13.05 -28.12
C ASN A 161 -1.55 14.46 -27.88
N PRO A 162 -0.75 15.52 -28.08
CA PRO A 162 -1.26 16.89 -28.10
C PRO A 162 -2.03 17.21 -29.41
N LEU A 163 -2.61 16.22 -30.08
CA LEU A 163 -3.23 16.41 -31.40
C LEU A 163 -4.68 16.88 -31.28
N GLU A 164 -4.86 18.10 -31.79
CA GLU A 164 -6.10 18.76 -32.24
C GLU A 164 -7.02 19.34 -31.15
N SER A 165 -6.63 20.54 -30.67
CA SER A 165 -7.60 21.59 -30.31
C SER A 165 -7.70 22.63 -31.41
#